data_AF-A0A917LSW1-F1
#
_entry.id   AF-A0A917LSW1-F1
#
_cell.length_a   1.000
_cell.length_b   1.000
_cell.length_c   1.000
_cell.angle_alpha   90.00
_cell.angle_beta   90.00
_cell.angle_gamma   90.00
#
_symmetry.space_group_name_H-M   'P 1'
#
loop_
_entity.id
_entity.type
_entity.pdbx_description
1 polymer ?
#
loop_
_entity_poly.entity_id
_entity_poly.type
_entity_poly.pdbx_seq_one_letter_code
_entity_poly.pdbx_strand_id
1 'polypeptide(L)'
;MGYRLFLSLIILSLTFAAGCGKTTNHSKEERSNHASQTPLASEIPPFAYEGANVTKATIYLDAPKQIIAELTDSDNLNRLGKIVDHARPFSGAAPADLLYTIVLESRDGVTRALDVTGNGSVFIDQTTKISYELDQKGFQKFVTELKAITASNFEPKIAFDFPPGADSDEEEVIALVKKTLEAMVNKNMDEFHANLQHPDQDYLDFLIDTSRLYRFTKLERIEPYDASNGRKNIEIRFEYEEDGAIGNSGYIFTSRKNQEGIWKIENID
;
A
#
# COMPACT_ATOMS: atom_id res chain seq x y z
N MET A 1 -2.72 36.97 34.26
CA MET A 1 -2.02 37.85 33.29
C MET A 1 -1.96 37.10 31.97
N GLY A 2 -2.61 37.63 30.92
CA GLY A 2 -2.30 37.31 29.51
C GLY A 2 -3.04 36.16 28.83
N TYR A 3 -4.33 36.34 28.50
CA TYR A 3 -4.96 35.63 27.37
C TYR A 3 -4.90 36.54 26.14
N ARG A 4 -4.29 36.09 25.04
CA ARG A 4 -4.32 36.78 23.74
C ARG A 4 -5.32 36.06 22.82
N LEU A 5 -6.46 36.70 22.61
CA LEU A 5 -7.37 36.45 21.49
C LEU A 5 -6.67 36.86 20.18
N PHE A 6 -6.70 36.00 19.16
CA PHE A 6 -6.49 36.40 17.77
C PHE A 6 -7.82 36.27 17.04
N LEU A 7 -8.34 37.44 16.61
CA LEU A 7 -9.53 37.60 15.79
C LEU A 7 -9.05 37.91 14.37
N SER A 8 -9.29 37.01 13.42
CA SER A 8 -8.94 37.24 12.01
C SER A 8 -10.18 37.72 11.26
N LEU A 9 -10.18 39.01 10.91
CA LEU A 9 -11.14 39.67 10.03
C LEU A 9 -10.76 39.39 8.57
N ILE A 10 -11.66 38.81 7.76
CA ILE A 10 -11.50 38.70 6.30
C ILE A 10 -12.27 39.86 5.66
N ILE A 11 -11.54 40.75 4.98
CA ILE A 11 -12.08 41.88 4.22
C ILE A 11 -12.41 41.41 2.81
N LEU A 12 -13.68 41.61 2.44
CA LEU A 12 -14.27 41.45 1.12
C LEU A 12 -13.93 42.67 0.26
N SER A 13 -13.24 42.49 -0.86
CA SER A 13 -13.04 43.53 -1.87
C SER A 13 -13.69 43.13 -3.20
N LEU A 14 -14.91 43.63 -3.39
CA LEU A 14 -15.50 43.81 -4.72
C LEU A 14 -14.83 45.00 -5.40
N THR A 15 -14.36 44.82 -6.62
CA THR A 15 -14.10 45.92 -7.56
C THR A 15 -14.91 45.70 -8.83
N PHE A 16 -16.00 46.46 -8.95
CA PHE A 16 -16.66 46.75 -10.21
C PHE A 16 -15.84 47.80 -10.95
N ALA A 17 -15.39 47.49 -12.16
CA ALA A 17 -14.93 48.49 -13.13
C ALA A 17 -15.87 48.45 -14.34
N ALA A 18 -16.78 49.41 -14.38
CA ALA A 18 -17.53 49.77 -15.58
C ALA A 18 -16.63 50.61 -16.50
N GLY A 19 -16.54 50.21 -17.77
CA GLY A 19 -15.88 50.99 -18.82
C GLY A 19 -16.70 50.94 -20.11
N CYS A 20 -17.40 52.04 -20.41
CA CYS A 20 -18.03 52.28 -21.70
C CYS A 20 -16.99 52.72 -22.75
N GLY A 21 -17.01 52.10 -23.93
CA GLY A 21 -16.23 52.51 -25.10
C GLY A 21 -16.88 52.02 -26.40
N LYS A 22 -17.01 52.92 -27.37
CA LYS A 22 -17.88 52.85 -28.57
C LYS A 22 -17.48 51.84 -29.65
N THR A 23 -18.53 51.25 -30.26
CA THR A 23 -18.75 50.72 -31.62
C THR A 23 -17.62 50.63 -32.66
N THR A 24 -17.44 49.43 -33.22
CA THR A 24 -17.23 49.18 -34.66
C THR A 24 -17.73 47.78 -35.05
N ASN A 25 -18.47 47.71 -36.16
CA ASN A 25 -18.94 46.48 -36.80
C ASN A 25 -17.74 45.65 -37.32
N HIS A 26 -17.76 44.32 -37.13
CA HIS A 26 -17.50 43.33 -38.18
C HIS A 26 -17.68 41.89 -37.66
N SER A 27 -18.13 41.03 -38.59
CA SER A 27 -18.12 39.57 -38.57
C SER A 27 -18.92 38.83 -37.49
N LYS A 28 -20.07 38.36 -37.95
CA LYS A 28 -20.79 37.16 -37.54
C LYS A 28 -19.80 35.98 -37.44
N GLU A 29 -19.30 35.70 -36.24
CA GLU A 29 -18.62 34.45 -35.92
C GLU A 29 -19.62 33.59 -35.15
N GLU A 30 -20.17 32.59 -35.85
CA GLU A 30 -20.88 31.48 -35.23
C GLU A 30 -19.87 30.73 -34.34
N ARG A 31 -19.85 31.08 -33.04
CA ARG A 31 -19.31 30.19 -32.03
C ARG A 31 -20.24 28.98 -31.94
N SER A 32 -19.95 27.99 -32.79
CA SER A 32 -20.34 26.61 -32.59
C SER A 32 -19.92 26.22 -31.17
N ASN A 33 -20.91 26.15 -30.28
CA ASN A 33 -20.79 25.41 -29.04
C ASN A 33 -20.57 23.95 -29.42
N HIS A 34 -19.31 23.55 -29.59
CA HIS A 34 -18.93 22.14 -29.40
C HIS A 34 -19.10 21.83 -27.91
N ALA A 35 -20.36 21.57 -27.53
CA ALA A 35 -20.64 20.72 -26.40
C ALA A 35 -19.82 19.44 -26.63
N SER A 36 -18.81 19.22 -25.79
CA SER A 36 -18.19 17.91 -25.68
C SER A 36 -19.29 16.97 -25.22
N GLN A 37 -19.97 16.34 -26.18
CA GLN A 37 -20.94 15.31 -25.90
C GLN A 37 -20.16 14.17 -25.28
N THR A 38 -20.34 13.96 -23.97
CA THR A 38 -19.93 12.71 -23.33
C THR A 38 -20.62 11.59 -24.12
N PRO A 39 -19.88 10.65 -24.72
CA PRO A 39 -20.48 9.60 -25.53
C PRO A 39 -21.54 8.87 -24.71
N LEU A 40 -22.67 8.56 -25.35
CA LEU A 40 -23.71 7.76 -24.73
C LEU A 40 -23.11 6.39 -24.36
N ALA A 41 -23.47 5.83 -23.20
CA ALA A 41 -22.94 4.55 -22.74
C ALA A 41 -23.13 3.39 -23.76
N SER A 42 -24.08 3.53 -24.69
CA SER A 42 -24.32 2.60 -25.81
C SER A 42 -23.26 2.62 -26.91
N GLU A 43 -22.40 3.64 -26.97
CA GLU A 43 -21.33 3.78 -27.98
C GLU A 43 -19.97 3.31 -27.46
N ILE A 44 -19.85 3.11 -26.13
CA ILE A 44 -18.63 2.63 -25.51
C ILE A 44 -18.58 1.10 -25.68
N PRO A 45 -17.52 0.54 -26.27
CA PRO A 45 -17.40 -0.90 -26.42
C PRO A 45 -17.26 -1.59 -25.04
N PRO A 46 -17.66 -2.86 -24.91
CA PRO A 46 -17.32 -3.66 -23.74
C PRO A 46 -15.81 -3.67 -23.48
N PHE A 47 -15.41 -3.84 -22.22
CA PHE A 47 -14.00 -4.00 -21.88
C PHE A 47 -13.41 -5.20 -22.63
N ALA A 48 -12.23 -5.01 -23.20
CA ALA A 48 -11.47 -6.07 -23.86
C ALA A 48 -10.29 -6.48 -22.98
N TYR A 49 -10.35 -7.69 -22.46
CA TYR A 49 -9.23 -8.32 -21.77
C TYR A 49 -8.34 -9.03 -22.80
N GLU A 50 -7.14 -8.52 -23.01
CA GLU A 50 -6.19 -9.08 -23.98
C GLU A 50 -5.44 -10.29 -23.41
N GLY A 51 -6.16 -11.35 -23.02
CA GLY A 51 -5.58 -12.47 -22.26
C GLY A 51 -4.36 -13.14 -22.92
N ALA A 52 -4.28 -13.15 -24.26
CA ALA A 52 -3.10 -13.68 -24.98
C ALA A 52 -1.85 -12.80 -24.87
N ASN A 53 -2.03 -11.52 -24.51
CA ASN A 53 -0.98 -10.52 -24.34
C ASN A 53 -0.63 -10.27 -22.88
N VAL A 54 -1.55 -10.51 -21.93
CA VAL A 54 -1.30 -10.36 -20.49
C VAL A 54 -0.38 -11.48 -19.99
N THR A 55 0.77 -11.09 -19.42
CA THR A 55 1.78 -12.02 -18.88
C THR A 55 1.78 -12.06 -17.36
N LYS A 56 1.30 -11.00 -16.70
CA LYS A 56 1.18 -10.93 -15.25
C LYS A 56 -0.01 -10.07 -14.86
N ALA A 57 -0.66 -10.43 -13.76
CA ALA A 57 -1.63 -9.56 -13.09
C ALA A 57 -1.31 -9.50 -11.59
N THR A 58 -1.19 -8.30 -11.03
CA THR A 58 -1.06 -8.11 -9.57
C THR A 58 -2.32 -7.50 -9.01
N ILE A 59 -2.89 -8.11 -7.98
CA ILE A 59 -4.07 -7.60 -7.28
C ILE A 59 -3.63 -7.00 -5.95
N TYR A 60 -3.94 -5.74 -5.74
CA TYR A 60 -3.69 -5.01 -4.50
C TYR A 60 -4.99 -4.79 -3.73
N LEU A 61 -4.95 -4.92 -2.40
CA LEU A 61 -5.86 -4.23 -1.50
C LEU A 61 -5.37 -2.78 -1.37
N ASP A 62 -6.22 -1.76 -1.46
CA ASP A 62 -5.75 -0.37 -1.62
C ASP A 62 -5.40 0.35 -0.30
N ALA A 63 -6.05 0.00 0.82
CA ALA A 63 -5.86 0.69 2.10
C ALA A 63 -5.75 -0.28 3.28
N PRO A 64 -4.52 -0.57 3.79
CA PRO A 64 -3.22 -0.18 3.22
C PRO A 64 -2.91 -0.93 1.93
N LYS A 65 -2.01 -0.39 1.10
CA LYS A 65 -1.61 -1.02 -0.17
C LYS A 65 -0.86 -2.33 0.10
N GLN A 66 -1.55 -3.46 -0.06
CA GLN A 66 -1.01 -4.81 0.17
C GLN A 66 -1.25 -5.69 -1.05
N ILE A 67 -0.33 -6.60 -1.33
CA ILE A 67 -0.44 -7.54 -2.44
C ILE A 67 -1.28 -8.72 -2.01
N ILE A 68 -2.41 -8.93 -2.66
CA ILE A 68 -3.22 -10.15 -2.46
C ILE A 68 -2.62 -11.30 -3.23
N ALA A 69 -2.26 -11.07 -4.50
CA ALA A 69 -1.67 -12.10 -5.35
C ALA A 69 -0.93 -11.50 -6.53
N GLU A 70 0.10 -12.23 -6.98
CA GLU A 70 0.73 -12.06 -8.28
C GLU A 70 0.40 -13.28 -9.15
N LEU A 71 -0.40 -13.07 -10.20
CA LEU A 71 -0.86 -14.11 -11.10
C LEU A 71 0.06 -14.14 -12.31
N THR A 72 0.75 -15.27 -12.50
CA THR A 72 1.62 -15.52 -13.66
C THR A 72 1.26 -16.82 -14.38
N ASP A 73 0.44 -17.67 -13.75
CA ASP A 73 -0.06 -18.90 -14.34
C ASP A 73 -1.27 -18.63 -15.24
N SER A 74 -1.38 -19.42 -16.31
CA SER A 74 -2.45 -19.27 -17.29
C SER A 74 -3.84 -19.49 -16.70
N ASP A 75 -3.97 -20.35 -15.68
CA ASP A 75 -5.28 -20.70 -15.14
C ASP A 75 -5.89 -19.52 -14.39
N ASN A 76 -5.13 -18.88 -13.49
CA ASN A 76 -5.60 -17.70 -12.77
C ASN A 76 -5.74 -16.47 -13.68
N LEU A 77 -4.85 -16.28 -14.66
CA LEU A 77 -5.01 -15.21 -15.65
C LEU A 77 -6.27 -15.40 -16.50
N ASN A 78 -6.60 -16.64 -16.88
CA ASN A 78 -7.84 -16.95 -17.61
C ASN A 78 -9.08 -16.76 -16.74
N ARG A 79 -9.00 -17.11 -15.44
CA ARG A 79 -10.09 -16.90 -14.49
C ARG A 79 -10.36 -15.41 -14.26
N LEU A 80 -9.32 -14.61 -14.09
CA LEU A 80 -9.45 -13.14 -14.04
C LEU A 80 -10.06 -12.60 -15.33
N GLY A 81 -9.59 -13.07 -16.49
CA GLY A 81 -10.16 -12.73 -17.80
C GLY A 81 -11.67 -12.97 -17.86
N LYS A 82 -12.15 -14.14 -17.42
CA LYS A 82 -13.61 -14.43 -17.39
C LYS A 82 -14.43 -13.47 -16.51
N ILE A 83 -13.79 -12.79 -15.56
CA ILE A 83 -14.44 -11.85 -14.64
C ILE A 83 -14.50 -10.43 -15.24
N VAL A 84 -13.44 -9.99 -15.91
CA VAL A 84 -13.32 -8.60 -16.40
C VAL A 84 -13.58 -8.45 -17.89
N ASP A 85 -13.39 -9.50 -18.68
CA ASP A 85 -13.58 -9.46 -20.13
C ASP A 85 -15.05 -9.28 -20.48
N HIS A 86 -15.30 -8.52 -21.55
CA HIS A 86 -16.65 -8.15 -22.00
C HIS A 86 -17.52 -7.45 -20.95
N ALA A 87 -16.92 -6.92 -19.88
CA ALA A 87 -17.60 -6.08 -18.91
C ALA A 87 -18.26 -4.89 -19.62
N ARG A 88 -19.53 -4.64 -19.28
CA ARG A 88 -20.33 -3.59 -19.92
C ARG A 88 -19.99 -2.23 -19.34
N PRO A 89 -20.04 -1.13 -20.13
CA PRO A 89 -19.86 0.21 -19.59
C PRO A 89 -20.88 0.50 -18.47
N PHE A 90 -20.40 1.01 -17.35
CA PHE A 90 -21.23 1.43 -16.23
C PHE A 90 -21.82 2.81 -16.52
N SER A 91 -23.14 2.95 -16.36
CA SER A 91 -23.89 4.17 -16.74
C SER A 91 -24.18 5.12 -15.58
N GLY A 92 -23.61 4.88 -14.39
CA GLY A 92 -23.77 5.70 -13.19
C GLY A 92 -22.52 6.54 -12.84
N ALA A 93 -22.65 7.35 -11.80
CA ALA A 93 -21.48 7.97 -11.18
C ALA A 93 -20.62 6.88 -10.54
N ALA A 94 -19.34 6.82 -10.91
CA ALA A 94 -18.41 5.83 -10.37
C ALA A 94 -18.36 5.95 -8.83
N PRO A 95 -18.54 4.84 -8.09
CA PRO A 95 -18.41 4.84 -6.64
C PRO A 95 -17.00 5.26 -6.22
N ALA A 96 -16.90 6.00 -5.11
CA ALA A 96 -15.65 6.56 -4.62
C ALA A 96 -14.84 5.60 -3.71
N ASP A 97 -15.41 4.45 -3.36
CA ASP A 97 -14.82 3.45 -2.47
C ASP A 97 -13.85 2.55 -3.22
N LEU A 98 -12.61 2.98 -3.35
CA LEU A 98 -11.54 2.14 -3.89
C LEU A 98 -11.24 0.98 -2.94
N LEU A 99 -11.45 -0.25 -3.40
CA LEU A 99 -11.20 -1.46 -2.63
C LEU A 99 -9.95 -2.20 -3.10
N TYR A 100 -9.85 -2.42 -4.40
CA TYR A 100 -8.75 -3.16 -5.00
C TYR A 100 -8.20 -2.45 -6.22
N THR A 101 -6.92 -2.65 -6.49
CA THR A 101 -6.31 -2.25 -7.76
C THR A 101 -5.78 -3.51 -8.45
N ILE A 102 -6.20 -3.76 -9.69
CA ILE A 102 -5.68 -4.84 -10.53
C ILE A 102 -4.72 -4.22 -11.53
N VAL A 103 -3.44 -4.57 -11.48
CA VAL A 103 -2.44 -4.13 -12.46
C VAL A 103 -2.16 -5.27 -13.41
N LEU A 104 -2.55 -5.10 -14.68
CA LEU A 104 -2.24 -6.01 -15.76
C LEU A 104 -0.94 -5.58 -16.43
N GLU A 105 -0.03 -6.51 -16.66
CA GLU A 105 1.21 -6.31 -17.40
C GLU A 105 1.17 -7.17 -18.67
N SER A 106 1.40 -6.56 -19.83
CA SER A 106 1.46 -7.23 -21.11
C SER A 106 2.89 -7.65 -21.48
N ARG A 107 3.00 -8.53 -22.49
CA ARG A 107 4.29 -9.07 -22.98
C ARG A 107 5.30 -8.01 -23.43
N ASP A 108 4.83 -6.84 -23.86
CA ASP A 108 5.65 -5.69 -24.24
C ASP A 108 6.01 -4.77 -23.06
N GLY A 109 5.61 -5.15 -21.84
CA GLY A 109 5.90 -4.41 -20.60
C GLY A 109 4.95 -3.25 -20.32
N VAL A 110 3.90 -3.05 -21.13
CA VAL A 110 2.88 -2.04 -20.87
C VAL A 110 2.02 -2.48 -19.68
N THR A 111 1.75 -1.54 -18.78
CA THR A 111 0.89 -1.78 -17.62
C THR A 111 -0.43 -1.05 -17.75
N ARG A 112 -1.51 -1.70 -17.28
CA ARG A 112 -2.86 -1.14 -17.23
C ARG A 112 -3.46 -1.41 -15.86
N ALA A 113 -3.88 -0.36 -15.16
CA ALA A 113 -4.50 -0.47 -13.85
C ALA A 113 -6.03 -0.41 -13.96
N LEU A 114 -6.71 -1.31 -13.24
CA LEU A 114 -8.15 -1.36 -13.08
C LEU A 114 -8.47 -1.14 -11.59
N ASP A 115 -9.12 -0.03 -11.29
CA ASP A 115 -9.48 0.34 -9.93
C ASP A 115 -10.87 -0.19 -9.61
N VAL A 116 -10.98 -1.16 -8.72
CA VAL A 116 -12.23 -1.82 -8.34
C VAL A 116 -12.90 -1.03 -7.22
N THR A 117 -14.11 -0.56 -7.48
CA THR A 117 -14.92 0.26 -6.58
C THR A 117 -16.34 -0.29 -6.42
N GLY A 118 -17.20 0.41 -5.67
CA GLY A 118 -18.62 0.06 -5.55
C GLY A 118 -18.82 -1.24 -4.79
N ASN A 119 -18.06 -1.45 -3.73
CA ASN A 119 -18.00 -2.72 -3.02
C ASN A 119 -17.63 -3.93 -3.91
N GLY A 120 -16.88 -3.69 -4.99
CA GLY A 120 -16.49 -4.71 -5.96
C GLY A 120 -17.46 -4.91 -7.12
N SER A 121 -18.42 -4.02 -7.35
CA SER A 121 -19.39 -4.13 -8.45
C SER A 121 -19.02 -3.30 -9.68
N VAL A 122 -17.99 -2.47 -9.61
CA VAL A 122 -17.51 -1.62 -10.71
C VAL A 122 -15.99 -1.68 -10.75
N PHE A 123 -15.40 -1.61 -11.94
CA PHE A 123 -13.99 -1.22 -12.06
C PHE A 123 -13.80 -0.07 -13.04
N ILE A 124 -12.81 0.77 -12.78
CA ILE A 124 -12.42 1.90 -13.61
C ILE A 124 -11.10 1.56 -14.29
N ASP A 125 -11.10 1.54 -15.63
CA ASP A 125 -9.86 1.44 -16.38
C ASP A 125 -9.11 2.78 -16.31
N GLN A 126 -7.96 2.80 -15.64
CA GLN A 126 -7.20 4.01 -15.43
C GLN A 126 -6.57 4.57 -16.70
N THR A 127 -6.47 3.79 -17.78
CA THR A 127 -5.96 4.28 -19.06
C THR A 127 -7.05 5.05 -19.82
N THR A 128 -8.25 4.48 -19.95
CA THR A 128 -9.34 5.13 -20.71
C THR A 128 -10.25 6.00 -19.85
N LYS A 129 -10.15 5.89 -18.52
CA LYS A 129 -11.06 6.51 -17.53
C LYS A 129 -12.52 6.08 -17.67
N ILE A 130 -12.77 4.93 -18.30
CA ILE A 130 -14.10 4.35 -18.47
C ILE A 130 -14.38 3.40 -17.30
N SER A 131 -15.60 3.48 -16.77
CA SER A 131 -16.09 2.57 -15.73
C SER A 131 -16.86 1.41 -16.36
N TYR A 132 -16.70 0.21 -15.81
CA TYR A 132 -17.35 -1.01 -16.28
C TYR A 132 -18.01 -1.77 -15.12
N GLU A 133 -19.13 -2.41 -15.40
CA GLU A 133 -19.81 -3.32 -14.48
C GLU A 133 -18.94 -4.55 -14.20
N LEU A 134 -18.83 -4.92 -12.93
CA LEU A 134 -18.08 -6.10 -12.47
C LEU A 134 -19.04 -7.11 -11.84
N ASP A 135 -18.88 -8.40 -12.16
CA ASP A 135 -19.55 -9.45 -11.39
C ASP A 135 -18.98 -9.48 -9.97
N GLN A 136 -19.64 -8.76 -9.08
CA GLN A 136 -19.23 -8.60 -7.69
C GLN A 136 -19.02 -9.95 -6.98
N LYS A 137 -19.94 -10.90 -7.17
CA LYS A 137 -19.86 -12.19 -6.46
C LYS A 137 -18.73 -13.03 -7.02
N GLY A 138 -18.59 -13.06 -8.35
CA GLY A 138 -17.49 -13.76 -9.03
C GLY A 138 -16.13 -13.21 -8.61
N PHE A 139 -15.99 -11.88 -8.60
CA PHE A 139 -14.76 -11.21 -8.22
C PHE A 139 -14.41 -11.41 -6.74
N GLN A 140 -15.36 -11.21 -5.83
CA GLN A 140 -15.13 -11.43 -4.39
C GLN A 140 -14.72 -12.87 -4.10
N LYS A 141 -15.41 -13.86 -4.70
CA LYS A 141 -15.05 -15.27 -4.57
C LYS A 141 -13.62 -15.52 -5.06
N PHE A 142 -13.27 -14.99 -6.23
CA PHE A 142 -11.93 -15.14 -6.79
C PHE A 142 -10.85 -14.56 -5.86
N VAL A 143 -11.06 -13.35 -5.36
CA VAL A 143 -10.14 -12.72 -4.40
C VAL A 143 -10.04 -13.53 -3.11
N THR A 144 -11.14 -14.01 -2.54
CA THR A 144 -11.12 -14.83 -1.32
C THR A 144 -10.27 -16.10 -1.50
N GLU A 145 -10.40 -16.79 -2.64
CA GLU A 145 -9.60 -17.97 -2.93
C GLU A 145 -8.11 -17.64 -3.07
N LEU A 146 -7.77 -16.53 -3.72
CA LEU A 146 -6.40 -16.05 -3.82
C LEU A 146 -5.81 -15.70 -2.45
N LYS A 147 -6.57 -15.00 -1.60
CA LYS A 147 -6.16 -14.68 -0.22
C LYS A 147 -5.83 -15.94 0.58
N ALA A 148 -6.64 -16.99 0.46
CA ALA A 148 -6.38 -18.27 1.13
C ALA A 148 -5.09 -18.95 0.62
N ILE A 149 -4.84 -18.92 -0.68
CA ILE A 149 -3.61 -19.45 -1.28
C ILE A 149 -2.39 -18.66 -0.79
N THR A 150 -2.46 -17.33 -0.84
CA THR A 150 -1.39 -16.44 -0.38
C THR A 150 -1.04 -16.68 1.09
N ALA A 151 -2.05 -16.77 1.96
CA ALA A 151 -1.85 -17.10 3.37
C ALA A 151 -1.16 -18.48 3.53
N SER A 152 -1.60 -19.50 2.80
CA SER A 152 -1.03 -20.85 2.90
C SER A 152 0.42 -20.96 2.40
N ASN A 153 0.83 -20.08 1.49
CA ASN A 153 2.16 -20.07 0.89
C ASN A 153 3.13 -19.13 1.61
N PHE A 154 2.65 -18.33 2.57
CA PHE A 154 3.51 -17.43 3.31
C PHE A 154 4.28 -18.20 4.38
N GLU A 155 5.61 -18.15 4.31
CA GLU A 155 6.50 -18.78 5.27
C GLU A 155 7.13 -17.73 6.20
N PRO A 156 6.77 -17.69 7.49
CA PRO A 156 7.42 -16.82 8.46
C PRO A 156 8.87 -17.25 8.68
N LYS A 157 9.83 -16.34 8.51
CA LYS A 157 11.27 -16.62 8.70
C LYS A 157 12.14 -15.36 8.67
N ILE A 158 13.39 -15.51 9.06
CA ILE A 158 14.47 -14.58 8.71
C ILE A 158 15.11 -15.10 7.42
N ALA A 159 14.98 -14.37 6.32
CA ALA A 159 15.36 -14.77 4.97
C ALA A 159 16.68 -14.13 4.51
N PHE A 160 17.58 -13.81 5.45
CA PHE A 160 18.92 -13.29 5.18
C PHE A 160 19.87 -13.71 6.30
N ASP A 161 21.17 -13.71 5.99
CA ASP A 161 22.22 -13.91 6.98
C ASP A 161 22.70 -12.57 7.53
N PHE A 162 22.89 -12.49 8.84
CA PHE A 162 23.51 -11.32 9.45
C PHE A 162 25.03 -11.31 9.18
N PRO A 163 25.62 -10.15 8.85
CA PRO A 163 27.06 -10.01 8.76
C PRO A 163 27.70 -10.13 10.16
N PRO A 164 29.01 -10.41 10.24
CA PRO A 164 29.74 -10.21 11.49
C PRO A 164 29.73 -8.73 11.88
N GLY A 165 29.73 -8.43 13.17
CA GLY A 165 29.84 -7.08 13.69
C GLY A 165 31.23 -6.48 13.43
N ALA A 166 31.27 -5.16 13.23
CA ALA A 166 32.52 -4.42 13.10
C ALA A 166 33.38 -4.42 14.38
N ASP A 167 32.73 -4.58 15.54
CA ASP A 167 33.34 -4.69 16.87
C ASP A 167 32.47 -5.57 17.78
N SER A 168 32.88 -5.75 19.04
CA SER A 168 32.15 -6.58 20.01
C SER A 168 30.78 -6.03 20.37
N ASP A 169 30.62 -4.71 20.43
CA ASP A 169 29.33 -4.09 20.76
C ASP A 169 28.34 -4.28 19.61
N GLU A 170 28.78 -4.11 18.37
CA GLU A 170 27.96 -4.36 17.19
C GLU A 170 27.58 -5.85 17.06
N GLU A 171 28.51 -6.77 17.31
CA GLU A 171 28.23 -8.21 17.32
C GLU A 171 27.14 -8.58 18.36
N GLU A 172 27.23 -8.02 19.57
CA GLU A 172 26.23 -8.23 20.62
C GLU A 172 24.86 -7.66 20.23
N VAL A 173 24.80 -6.48 19.61
CA VAL A 173 23.55 -5.87 19.15
C VAL A 173 22.94 -6.65 17.99
N ILE A 174 23.74 -7.14 17.03
CA ILE A 174 23.28 -8.02 15.95
C ILE A 174 22.66 -9.30 16.53
N ALA A 175 23.33 -9.93 17.49
CA ALA A 175 22.82 -11.14 18.13
C ALA A 175 21.51 -10.89 18.90
N LEU A 176 21.37 -9.74 19.56
CA LEU A 176 20.16 -9.31 20.24
C LEU A 176 18.99 -9.08 19.27
N VAL A 177 19.23 -8.34 18.17
CA VAL A 177 18.20 -8.10 17.15
C VAL A 177 17.78 -9.42 16.52
N LYS A 178 18.73 -10.30 16.18
CA LYS A 178 18.42 -11.64 15.64
C LYS A 178 17.48 -12.43 16.55
N LYS A 179 17.77 -12.52 17.86
CA LYS A 179 16.89 -13.20 18.83
C LYS A 179 15.51 -12.56 18.91
N THR A 180 15.45 -11.23 18.81
CA THR A 180 14.18 -10.49 18.81
C THR A 180 13.35 -10.82 17.56
N LEU A 181 13.98 -10.86 16.38
CA LEU A 181 13.33 -11.29 15.14
C LEU A 181 12.85 -12.74 15.21
N GLU A 182 13.66 -13.65 15.79
CA GLU A 182 13.29 -15.06 15.98
C GLU A 182 12.05 -15.19 16.87
N ALA A 183 11.99 -14.42 17.98
CA ALA A 183 10.81 -14.37 18.84
C ALA A 183 9.56 -13.85 18.09
N MET A 184 9.72 -12.83 17.23
CA MET A 184 8.64 -12.30 16.39
C MET A 184 8.13 -13.32 15.36
N VAL A 185 9.02 -14.02 14.68
CA VAL A 185 8.66 -15.10 13.73
C VAL A 185 7.92 -16.23 14.44
N ASN A 186 8.39 -16.63 15.62
CA ASN A 186 7.84 -17.75 16.39
C ASN A 186 6.64 -17.37 17.25
N LYS A 187 6.22 -16.10 17.25
CA LYS A 187 5.16 -15.57 18.11
C LYS A 187 5.40 -15.86 19.61
N ASN A 188 6.65 -15.79 20.05
CA ASN A 188 7.06 -16.08 21.42
C ASN A 188 7.17 -14.79 22.23
N MET A 189 6.12 -14.46 22.98
CA MET A 189 6.07 -13.22 23.78
C MET A 189 7.15 -13.19 24.87
N ASP A 190 7.37 -14.29 25.58
CA ASP A 190 8.33 -14.34 26.68
C ASP A 190 9.77 -14.10 26.19
N GLU A 191 10.16 -14.73 25.08
CA GLU A 191 11.48 -14.50 24.46
C GLU A 191 11.60 -13.08 23.90
N PHE A 192 10.52 -12.53 23.35
CA PHE A 192 10.49 -11.16 22.85
C PHE A 192 10.73 -10.17 24.00
N HIS A 193 9.95 -10.26 25.08
CA HIS A 193 10.08 -9.44 26.29
C HIS A 193 11.44 -9.57 26.97
N ALA A 194 12.03 -10.76 26.97
CA ALA A 194 13.37 -10.98 27.53
C ALA A 194 14.46 -10.16 26.82
N ASN A 195 14.24 -9.74 25.57
CA ASN A 195 15.18 -8.90 24.80
C ASN A 195 14.97 -7.40 25.01
N LEU A 196 13.83 -6.99 25.59
CA LEU A 196 13.50 -5.58 25.81
C LEU A 196 14.19 -5.02 27.06
N GLN A 197 14.44 -3.71 27.03
CA GLN A 197 14.97 -2.95 28.17
C GLN A 197 13.92 -2.81 29.27
N HIS A 198 12.65 -2.69 28.87
CA HIS A 198 11.49 -2.60 29.74
C HIS A 198 10.49 -3.68 29.32
N PRO A 199 10.60 -4.90 29.88
CA PRO A 199 9.72 -6.01 29.53
C PRO A 199 8.24 -5.76 29.83
N ASP A 200 7.95 -4.78 30.70
CA ASP A 200 6.62 -4.31 31.08
C ASP A 200 6.05 -3.24 30.12
N GLN A 201 6.72 -2.96 29.01
CA GLN A 201 6.22 -2.08 27.96
C GLN A 201 5.33 -2.81 26.97
N ASP A 202 4.07 -3.00 27.37
CA ASP A 202 3.05 -3.71 26.59
C ASP A 202 2.74 -3.04 25.23
N TYR A 203 3.21 -1.82 24.99
CA TYR A 203 2.94 -1.12 23.72
C TYR A 203 3.61 -1.77 22.52
N LEU A 204 4.62 -2.63 22.72
CA LEU A 204 5.25 -3.42 21.64
C LEU A 204 4.60 -4.79 21.46
N ASP A 205 3.69 -5.20 22.34
CA ASP A 205 3.08 -6.54 22.32
C ASP A 205 2.32 -6.79 21.02
N PHE A 206 1.76 -5.75 20.38
CA PHE A 206 1.09 -5.89 19.09
C PHE A 206 1.99 -6.47 17.98
N LEU A 207 3.32 -6.36 18.11
CA LEU A 207 4.25 -6.99 17.19
C LEU A 207 4.17 -8.52 17.24
N ILE A 208 3.73 -9.07 18.38
CA ILE A 208 3.57 -10.50 18.62
C ILE A 208 2.09 -10.89 18.63
N ASP A 209 1.24 -10.18 19.37
CA ASP A 209 -0.18 -10.48 19.62
C ASP A 209 -1.13 -10.11 18.45
N THR A 210 -0.59 -9.97 17.24
CA THR A 210 -1.38 -9.80 16.01
C THR A 210 -1.43 -11.09 15.21
N SER A 211 -2.40 -11.20 14.29
CA SER A 211 -2.45 -12.26 13.29
C SER A 211 -1.29 -12.19 12.29
N ARG A 212 -0.52 -11.09 12.29
CA ARG A 212 0.56 -10.85 11.33
C ARG A 212 1.63 -11.93 11.37
N LEU A 213 1.94 -12.50 10.23
CA LEU A 213 3.09 -13.38 10.07
C LEU A 213 4.24 -12.60 9.44
N TYR A 214 5.46 -12.76 9.98
CA TYR A 214 6.62 -11.95 9.55
C TYR A 214 7.62 -12.76 8.74
N ARG A 215 8.04 -12.20 7.60
CA ARG A 215 9.21 -12.65 6.83
C ARG A 215 10.21 -11.50 6.73
N PHE A 216 11.27 -11.54 7.52
CA PHE A 216 12.32 -10.52 7.50
C PHE A 216 13.23 -10.77 6.29
N THR A 217 13.25 -9.85 5.34
CA THR A 217 13.83 -10.09 4.01
C THR A 217 15.20 -9.47 3.83
N LYS A 218 15.57 -8.45 4.61
CA LYS A 218 16.83 -7.75 4.44
C LYS A 218 17.26 -6.97 5.69
N LEU A 219 18.55 -7.05 6.02
CA LEU A 219 19.24 -6.06 6.83
C LEU A 219 19.50 -4.81 5.97
N GLU A 220 18.76 -3.73 6.21
CA GLU A 220 18.85 -2.51 5.39
C GLU A 220 20.07 -1.67 5.77
N ARG A 221 20.27 -1.46 7.07
CA ARG A 221 21.36 -0.63 7.60
C ARG A 221 21.70 -1.00 9.03
N ILE A 222 22.98 -0.95 9.37
CA ILE A 222 23.46 -0.86 10.75
C ILE A 222 24.03 0.55 10.90
N GLU A 223 23.47 1.34 11.81
CA GLU A 223 23.95 2.70 12.04
C GLU A 223 25.23 2.70 12.88
N PRO A 224 26.13 3.69 12.71
CA PRO A 224 27.24 3.89 13.64
C PRO A 224 26.73 4.05 15.08
N TYR A 225 27.54 3.64 16.05
CA TYR A 225 27.20 3.88 17.46
C TYR A 225 27.16 5.39 17.75
N ASP A 226 26.07 5.84 18.37
CA ASP A 226 25.91 7.24 18.76
C ASP A 226 26.31 7.42 20.23
N ALA A 227 27.54 7.87 20.45
CA ALA A 227 28.06 8.10 21.80
C ALA A 227 27.35 9.22 22.57
N SER A 228 26.60 10.10 21.90
CA SER A 228 25.89 11.21 22.56
C SER A 228 24.66 10.74 23.34
N ASN A 229 24.05 9.63 22.91
CA ASN A 229 22.84 9.07 23.49
C ASN A 229 22.93 7.57 23.82
N GLY A 230 24.08 6.94 23.53
CA GLY A 230 24.35 5.54 23.83
C GLY A 230 23.57 4.54 22.98
N ARG A 231 23.12 4.93 21.79
CA ARG A 231 22.27 4.10 20.92
C ARG A 231 23.04 3.41 19.81
N LYS A 232 22.54 2.23 19.46
CA LYS A 232 22.89 1.52 18.23
C LYS A 232 21.58 1.11 17.54
N ASN A 233 21.39 1.55 16.30
CA ASN A 233 20.19 1.26 15.52
C ASN A 233 20.47 0.25 14.42
N ILE A 234 19.54 -0.69 14.22
CA ILE A 234 19.54 -1.62 13.09
C ILE A 234 18.21 -1.52 12.36
N GLU A 235 18.27 -1.25 11.06
CA GLU A 235 17.09 -1.19 10.19
C GLU A 235 16.91 -2.52 9.47
N ILE A 236 15.71 -3.10 9.56
CA ILE A 236 15.34 -4.36 8.94
C ILE A 236 14.14 -4.13 8.03
N ARG A 237 14.19 -4.62 6.79
CA ARG A 237 13.02 -4.74 5.90
C ARG A 237 12.34 -6.08 6.10
N PHE A 238 11.02 -6.07 6.01
CA PHE A 238 10.21 -7.27 6.11
C PHE A 238 8.96 -7.19 5.26
N GLU A 239 8.49 -8.36 4.90
CA GLU A 239 7.13 -8.59 4.47
C GLU A 239 6.32 -9.10 5.65
N TYR A 240 5.05 -8.73 5.71
CA TYR A 240 4.11 -9.32 6.64
C TYR A 240 2.87 -9.80 5.91
N GLU A 241 2.36 -10.95 6.31
CA GLU A 241 1.07 -11.45 5.85
C GLU A 241 0.02 -11.15 6.92
N GLU A 242 -1.09 -10.59 6.50
CA GLU A 242 -2.25 -10.29 7.34
C GLU A 242 -3.51 -10.54 6.52
N ASP A 243 -4.39 -11.41 7.03
CA ASP A 243 -5.67 -11.75 6.41
C ASP A 243 -5.56 -12.18 4.93
N GLY A 244 -4.50 -12.85 4.50
CA GLY A 244 -4.27 -13.30 3.13
C GLY A 244 -3.76 -12.24 2.16
N ALA A 245 -3.20 -11.14 2.68
CA ALA A 245 -2.53 -10.11 1.89
C ALA A 245 -1.12 -9.83 2.44
N ILE A 246 -0.17 -9.57 1.54
CA ILE A 246 1.22 -9.32 1.87
C ILE A 246 1.49 -7.81 1.84
N GLY A 247 1.85 -7.25 2.98
CA GLY A 247 2.38 -5.90 3.11
C GLY A 247 3.91 -5.91 3.16
N ASN A 248 4.50 -4.74 2.89
CA ASN A 248 5.93 -4.49 3.03
C ASN A 248 6.14 -3.35 4.01
N SER A 249 7.13 -3.46 4.89
CA SER A 249 7.49 -2.40 5.82
C SER A 249 8.97 -2.50 6.22
N GLY A 250 9.39 -1.67 7.17
CA GLY A 250 10.65 -1.83 7.88
C GLY A 250 10.48 -1.50 9.36
N TYR A 251 11.39 -2.03 10.16
CA TYR A 251 11.55 -1.66 11.57
C TYR A 251 12.93 -1.10 11.81
N ILE A 252 13.02 -0.15 12.73
CA ILE A 252 14.27 0.34 13.32
C ILE A 252 14.34 -0.18 14.75
N PHE A 253 15.29 -1.08 15.00
CA PHE A 253 15.58 -1.60 16.34
C PHE A 253 16.57 -0.66 17.02
N THR A 254 16.13 0.08 18.04
CA THR A 254 17.01 0.92 18.85
C THR A 254 17.46 0.14 20.08
N SER A 255 18.77 -0.10 20.18
CA SER A 255 19.38 -0.78 21.32
C SER A 255 20.15 0.18 22.22
N ARG A 256 20.16 -0.10 23.53
CA ARG A 256 20.97 0.59 24.55
C ARG A 256 21.54 -0.39 25.57
N LYS A 257 22.67 -0.03 26.19
CA LYS A 257 23.16 -0.73 27.38
C LYS A 257 22.31 -0.37 28.60
N ASN A 258 21.90 -1.38 29.36
CA ASN A 258 21.27 -1.19 30.66
C ASN A 258 22.30 -0.77 31.73
N GLN A 259 21.87 -0.65 33.00
CA GLN A 259 22.75 -0.27 34.11
C GLN A 259 23.88 -1.29 34.38
N GLU A 260 23.72 -2.53 33.94
CA GLU A 260 24.71 -3.60 34.06
C GLU A 260 25.67 -3.65 32.86
N GLY A 261 25.50 -2.77 31.88
CA GLY A 261 26.29 -2.72 30.66
C GLY A 261 25.86 -3.70 29.57
N ILE A 262 24.71 -4.38 29.74
CA ILE A 262 24.17 -5.38 28.81
C ILE A 262 23.27 -4.69 27.79
N TRP A 263 23.44 -4.99 26.50
CA TRP A 263 22.57 -4.48 25.44
C TRP A 263 21.14 -5.04 25.55
N LYS A 264 20.16 -4.15 25.39
CA LYS A 264 18.72 -4.45 25.32
C LYS A 264 18.05 -3.58 24.26
N ILE A 265 16.91 -4.03 23.75
CA ILE A 265 16.08 -3.26 22.82
C ILE A 265 15.30 -2.22 23.63
N GLU A 266 15.61 -0.93 23.42
CA GLU A 266 14.88 0.19 24.01
C GLU A 266 13.57 0.44 23.26
N ASN A 267 13.57 0.33 21.94
CA ASN A 267 12.39 0.60 21.10
C ASN A 267 12.46 -0.13 19.75
N ILE A 268 11.30 -0.29 19.11
CA ILE A 268 11.12 -0.74 17.74
C ILE A 268 10.15 0.22 17.05
N ASP A 269 10.65 0.99 16.09
CA ASP A 269 9.87 1.96 15.29
C ASP A 269 9.60 1.48 13.86
#